data_AF-G9KIW1-F1
#
_entry.id   AF-G9KIW1-F1
#
_cell.length_a   1.000
_cell.length_b   1.000
_cell.length_c   1.000
_cell.angle_alpha   90.00
_cell.angle_beta   90.00
_cell.angle_gamma   90.00
#
_symmetry.space_group_name_H-M   'P 1'
#
loop_
_entity.id
_entity.type
_entity.pdbx_description
1 polymer ?
#
loop_
_entity_poly.entity_id
_entity_poly.type
_entity_poly.pdbx_seq_one_letter_code
_entity_poly.pdbx_strand_id
1 'polypeptide(L)'
;PLLLYPQDGPHSEPQQKAGGDVCQDCIQMVTDIQTAVRTNSTFVEALVDHAKAQCDLLGPGMADMCKNYINQYSDIAVQMMMHMDQQPKEICGLV
;
A
#
# COMPACT_ATOMS: atom_id res chain seq x y z
N PRO A 1 -48.26 -13.10 20.01
CA PRO A 1 -47.28 -14.22 19.92
C PRO A 1 -45.89 -13.65 19.71
N LEU A 2 -44.98 -13.99 20.61
CA LEU A 2 -43.77 -13.25 20.95
C LEU A 2 -42.64 -13.40 19.91
N LEU A 3 -42.08 -12.24 19.57
CA LEU A 3 -40.71 -11.89 19.20
C LEU A 3 -39.75 -12.98 18.66
N LEU A 4 -39.33 -12.76 17.42
CA LEU A 4 -38.09 -13.23 16.83
C LEU A 4 -36.88 -12.79 17.66
N TYR A 5 -36.00 -13.72 18.05
CA TYR A 5 -34.55 -13.49 18.15
C TYR A 5 -33.81 -14.84 18.32
N PRO A 6 -32.76 -15.14 17.54
CA PRO A 6 -31.78 -16.15 17.88
C PRO A 6 -30.81 -15.57 18.93
N GLN A 7 -30.54 -16.31 20.02
CA GLN A 7 -29.56 -15.93 21.03
C GLN A 7 -28.16 -16.38 20.62
N ASP A 8 -27.30 -15.44 20.24
CA ASP A 8 -25.85 -15.63 20.24
C ASP A 8 -25.27 -14.94 21.50
N GLY A 9 -24.73 -15.76 22.40
CA GLY A 9 -24.20 -15.34 23.70
C GLY A 9 -22.90 -14.52 23.61
N PRO A 10 -22.43 -13.96 24.73
CA PRO A 10 -21.25 -13.09 24.73
C PRO A 10 -19.98 -13.94 24.75
N HIS A 11 -19.44 -14.28 23.57
CA HIS A 11 -18.03 -14.62 23.47
C HIS A 11 -17.24 -13.31 23.30
N SER A 12 -16.94 -12.67 24.43
CA SER A 12 -15.99 -11.56 24.48
C SER A 12 -14.59 -12.12 24.22
N GLU A 13 -14.20 -12.24 22.96
CA GLU A 13 -12.78 -12.30 22.64
C GLU A 13 -12.11 -11.00 23.11
N PRO A 14 -10.87 -11.05 23.63
CA PRO A 14 -10.16 -9.86 24.02
C PRO A 14 -10.05 -8.96 22.78
N GLN A 15 -10.73 -7.81 22.80
CA GLN A 15 -10.48 -6.75 21.85
C GLN A 15 -9.00 -6.38 21.98
N GLN A 16 -8.16 -6.92 21.11
CA GLN A 16 -6.81 -6.47 20.89
C GLN A 16 -6.92 -5.01 20.44
N LYS A 17 -6.75 -4.10 21.39
CA LYS A 17 -6.47 -2.69 21.13
C LYS A 17 -5.04 -2.56 20.57
N ALA A 18 -4.83 -3.12 19.38
CA ALA A 18 -3.59 -3.00 18.61
C ALA A 18 -3.86 -2.65 17.13
N GLY A 19 -5.12 -2.46 16.74
CA GLY A 19 -5.52 -2.09 15.37
C GLY A 19 -6.16 -0.71 15.34
N GLY A 20 -5.36 0.34 15.53
CA GLY A 20 -5.66 1.59 14.83
C GLY A 20 -5.68 1.24 13.35
N ASP A 21 -6.83 1.43 12.71
CA ASP A 21 -7.23 0.82 11.45
C ASP A 21 -6.12 0.84 10.37
N VAL A 22 -5.62 -0.32 9.95
CA VAL A 22 -4.59 -0.46 8.87
C VAL A 22 -5.00 0.31 7.61
N CYS A 23 -6.30 0.46 7.38
CA CYS A 23 -6.84 1.30 6.32
C CYS A 23 -6.42 2.77 6.48
N GLN A 24 -6.49 3.33 7.69
CA GLN A 24 -6.04 4.69 7.97
C GLN A 24 -4.53 4.85 7.79
N ASP A 25 -3.74 3.88 8.25
CA ASP A 25 -2.29 3.91 8.07
C ASP A 25 -1.93 3.87 6.57
N CYS A 26 -2.61 3.04 5.79
CA CYS A 26 -2.45 3.02 4.35
C CYS A 26 -2.84 4.36 3.71
N ILE A 27 -3.99 4.94 4.08
CA ILE A 27 -4.47 6.22 3.53
C ILE A 27 -3.45 7.32 3.81
N GLN A 28 -2.94 7.39 5.04
CA GLN A 28 -1.93 8.36 5.44
C GLN A 28 -0.64 8.16 4.64
N MET A 29 -0.13 6.93 4.57
CA MET A 29 1.08 6.60 3.83
C MET A 29 0.97 6.97 2.34
N VAL A 30 -0.13 6.59 1.68
CA VAL A 30 -0.37 6.91 0.26
C VAL A 30 -0.43 8.42 0.04
N THR A 31 -1.07 9.16 0.95
CA THR A 31 -1.16 10.63 0.90
C THR A 31 0.23 11.28 1.04
N ASP A 32 1.05 10.78 1.96
CA ASP A 32 2.40 11.29 2.19
C ASP A 32 3.31 11.01 0.99
N ILE A 33 3.19 9.83 0.37
CA ILE A 33 3.92 9.48 -0.86
C ILE A 33 3.50 10.39 -2.01
N GLN A 34 2.19 10.58 -2.24
CA GLN A 34 1.70 11.52 -3.28
C GLN A 34 2.21 12.94 -3.04
N THR A 35 2.28 13.38 -1.78
CA THR A 35 2.84 14.69 -1.42
C THR A 35 4.33 14.76 -1.71
N ALA A 36 5.09 13.72 -1.36
CA ALA A 36 6.51 13.63 -1.63
C ALA A 36 6.81 13.65 -3.13
N VAL A 37 6.05 12.93 -3.94
CA VAL A 37 6.19 12.95 -5.41
C VAL A 37 5.98 14.36 -5.98
N ARG A 38 5.03 15.14 -5.46
CA ARG A 38 4.78 16.52 -5.93
C ARG A 38 5.81 17.53 -5.46
N THR A 39 6.34 17.35 -4.26
CA THR A 39 7.14 18.39 -3.58
C THR A 39 8.64 18.12 -3.59
N ASN A 40 9.05 16.88 -3.85
CA ASN A 40 10.43 16.45 -3.90
C ASN A 40 10.76 15.80 -5.25
N SER A 41 11.47 16.55 -6.11
CA SER A 41 11.80 16.13 -7.47
C SER A 41 12.68 14.89 -7.57
N THR A 42 13.37 14.50 -6.49
CA THR A 42 14.25 13.32 -6.47
C THR A 42 13.62 12.11 -5.76
N PHE A 43 12.41 12.26 -5.19
CA PHE A 43 11.78 11.19 -4.42
C PHE A 43 11.51 9.94 -5.26
N VAL A 44 10.99 10.12 -6.48
CA VAL A 44 10.67 8.99 -7.38
C VAL A 44 11.93 8.23 -7.78
N GLU A 45 12.98 8.93 -8.17
CA GLU A 45 14.27 8.31 -8.53
C GLU A 45 14.83 7.50 -7.37
N ALA A 46 14.86 8.09 -6.16
CA ALA A 46 15.33 7.42 -4.96
C ALA A 46 14.50 6.17 -4.61
N LEU A 47 13.17 6.25 -4.76
CA LEU A 47 12.27 5.12 -4.51
C LEU A 47 12.52 3.97 -5.51
N VAL A 48 12.67 4.31 -6.79
CA VAL A 48 12.93 3.34 -7.86
C VAL A 48 14.28 2.66 -7.68
N ASP A 49 15.31 3.42 -7.32
CA ASP A 49 16.64 2.87 -7.07
C ASP A 49 16.67 2.00 -5.82
N HIS A 50 15.92 2.38 -4.78
CA HIS A 50 15.74 1.52 -3.61
C HIS A 50 15.05 0.20 -3.99
N ALA A 51 13.99 0.24 -4.79
CA ALA A 51 13.30 -0.97 -5.26
C ALA A 51 14.21 -1.88 -6.09
N LYS A 52 15.06 -1.31 -6.96
CA LYS A 52 16.08 -2.07 -7.70
C LYS A 52 17.11 -2.73 -6.79
N ALA A 53 17.52 -2.06 -5.71
CA ALA A 53 18.45 -2.64 -4.75
C ALA A 53 17.82 -3.85 -4.03
N GLN A 54 16.51 -3.80 -3.74
CA GLN A 54 15.80 -4.95 -3.16
C GLN A 54 15.73 -6.15 -4.13
N CYS A 55 15.79 -5.93 -5.44
CA CYS A 55 15.87 -7.03 -6.41
C CYS A 55 17.11 -7.92 -6.23
N ASP A 56 18.19 -7.42 -5.61
CA ASP A 56 19.41 -8.21 -5.38
C ASP A 56 19.17 -9.37 -4.41
N LEU A 57 18.14 -9.28 -3.56
CA LEU A 57 17.73 -10.35 -2.65
C LEU A 57 17.18 -11.59 -3.37
N LEU A 58 16.79 -11.46 -4.65
CA LEU A 58 16.26 -12.56 -5.45
C LEU A 58 17.35 -13.48 -6.02
N GLY A 59 18.62 -13.11 -5.86
CA GLY A 59 19.76 -13.89 -6.33
C GLY A 59 20.02 -13.78 -7.84
N PRO A 60 21.08 -14.45 -8.31
CA PRO A 60 21.53 -14.35 -9.71
C PRO A 60 20.47 -14.91 -10.67
N GLY A 61 20.27 -14.22 -11.80
CA GLY A 61 19.26 -14.55 -12.81
C GLY A 61 17.94 -13.80 -12.63
N MET A 62 17.37 -13.81 -11.42
CA MET A 62 16.10 -13.11 -11.15
C MET A 62 16.29 -11.62 -10.83
N ALA A 63 17.43 -11.24 -10.26
CA ALA A 63 17.72 -9.85 -9.92
C ALA A 63 17.68 -8.92 -11.15
N ASP A 64 18.31 -9.32 -12.25
CA ASP A 64 18.34 -8.51 -13.49
C ASP A 64 16.96 -8.39 -14.12
N MET A 65 16.18 -9.48 -14.11
CA MET A 65 14.79 -9.46 -14.55
C MET A 65 13.98 -8.49 -13.70
N CYS A 66 14.04 -8.60 -12.37
CA CYS A 66 13.36 -7.69 -11.45
C CYS A 66 13.72 -6.22 -11.71
N LYS A 67 15.00 -5.89 -11.84
CA LYS A 67 15.47 -4.53 -12.15
C LYS A 67 14.90 -4.01 -13.48
N ASN A 68 14.82 -4.88 -14.49
CA ASN A 68 14.22 -4.53 -15.78
C ASN A 68 12.71 -4.30 -15.69
N TYR A 69 11.99 -5.06 -14.86
CA TYR A 69 10.56 -4.82 -14.59
C TYR A 69 10.37 -3.50 -13.84
N ILE A 70 11.14 -3.25 -12.78
CA ILE A 70 11.08 -1.99 -12.03
C ILE A 70 11.34 -0.81 -12.97
N ASN A 71 12.37 -0.87 -13.82
CA ASN A 71 12.65 0.19 -14.80
C ASN A 71 11.53 0.41 -15.82
N GLN A 72 10.88 -0.65 -16.30
CA GLN A 72 9.83 -0.53 -17.31
C GLN A 72 8.51 0.00 -16.74
N TYR A 73 8.20 -0.36 -15.49
CA TYR A 73 6.87 -0.12 -14.92
C TYR A 73 6.86 0.97 -13.84
N SER A 74 8.00 1.43 -13.33
CA SER A 74 8.05 2.44 -12.27
C SER A 74 7.31 3.72 -12.64
N ASP A 75 7.57 4.27 -13.82
CA ASP A 75 6.97 5.53 -14.25
C ASP A 75 5.45 5.39 -14.43
N ILE A 76 5.00 4.27 -14.99
CA ILE A 76 3.59 3.96 -15.17
C ILE A 76 2.91 3.77 -13.80
N ALA A 77 3.56 3.09 -12.87
CA ALA A 77 3.04 2.86 -11.52
C ALA A 77 2.92 4.18 -10.74
N VAL A 78 3.94 5.05 -10.79
CA VAL A 78 3.89 6.38 -10.17
C VAL A 78 2.81 7.24 -10.82
N GLN A 79 2.73 7.25 -12.15
CA GLN A 79 1.66 7.97 -12.85
C GLN A 79 0.29 7.45 -12.42
N MET A 80 0.06 6.13 -12.38
CA MET A 80 -1.22 5.57 -11.95
C MET A 80 -1.54 5.98 -10.51
N MET A 81 -0.59 5.88 -9.58
CA MET A 81 -0.73 6.31 -8.19
C MET A 81 -1.10 7.80 -8.06
N MET A 82 -0.52 8.65 -8.90
CA MET A 82 -0.83 10.08 -8.95
C MET A 82 -2.16 10.38 -9.66
N HIS A 83 -2.57 9.61 -10.66
CA HIS A 83 -3.88 9.83 -11.30
C HIS A 83 -5.04 9.32 -10.43
N MET A 84 -4.78 8.37 -9.53
CA MET A 84 -5.72 7.98 -8.48
C MET A 84 -5.74 8.96 -7.28
N ASP A 85 -5.13 10.15 -7.43
CA ASP A 85 -5.11 11.27 -6.47
C ASP A 85 -6.47 11.62 -5.88
N GLN A 86 -7.56 11.28 -6.58
CA GLN A 86 -8.90 11.57 -6.11
C GLN A 86 -9.26 10.76 -4.85
N GLN A 87 -8.68 9.58 -4.61
CA GLN A 87 -8.98 8.75 -3.43
C GLN A 87 -7.83 7.79 -3.06
N PRO A 88 -6.94 8.13 -2.10
CA PRO A 88 -6.07 7.15 -1.43
C PRO A 88 -6.82 5.90 -0.93
N LYS A 89 -8.12 6.07 -0.63
CA LYS A 89 -9.06 5.00 -0.29
C LYS A 89 -9.26 3.97 -1.41
N GLU A 90 -9.15 4.33 -2.68
CA GLU A 90 -9.22 3.37 -3.78
C GLU A 90 -7.97 2.50 -3.83
N ILE A 91 -6.78 3.07 -3.58
CA ILE A 91 -5.53 2.29 -3.44
C ILE A 91 -5.63 1.36 -2.22
N CYS A 92 -6.06 1.90 -1.09
CA CYS A 92 -6.11 1.17 0.18
C CYS A 92 -7.29 0.20 0.30
N GLY A 93 -8.31 0.33 -0.54
CA GLY A 93 -9.46 -0.59 -0.63
C GLY A 93 -9.21 -1.80 -1.52
N LEU A 94 -8.06 -1.86 -2.22
CA LEU A 94 -7.58 -3.05 -2.92
C LEU A 94 -6.93 -4.08 -1.97
N VAL A 95 -6.74 -3.70 -0.69
CA VAL A 95 -6.03 -4.48 0.33
C VAL A 95 -6.99 -5.33 1.14
#